data_AF-A0A9J5ZNV9-F1
#
_entry.id   AF-A0A9J5ZNV9-F1
#
_cell.length_a   1.000
_cell.length_b   1.000
_cell.length_c   1.000
_cell.angle_alpha   90.00
_cell.angle_beta   90.00
_cell.angle_gamma   90.00
#
_symmetry.space_group_name_H-M   'P 1'
#
loop_
_entity.id
_entity.type
_entity.pdbx_description
1 polymer ?
#
loop_
_entity_poly.entity_id
_entity_poly.type
_entity_poly.pdbx_seq_one_letter_code
_entity_poly.pdbx_strand_id
1 'polypeptide(L)'
;MTISKFSVGQVLLRDPSDDNVTPVVEELRRRLKPMNANREDQREEKDSNVQHDIETTDEDESPFEFRALEVALEAICSYLAARTLELETAVYPALDMLTSKISSRNLDRVRKLKSQMTRLTARVQKVRDELEQLLDDDDDMADLYLSRKLAGASPVSGSGAASWFLASPTIGSKISRASRASIATVRGDENDVEELEMLLEAYFMQIDGTFNKLTTLREYIDNTEDYINIQLDNHRNQLIQLELFLSSGTVCSSIYSLIAGIFGMNIPYSWNEEHGYMFKWVVAISGIICAVLFILIISYARFKGLVGS
;
A
#
# COMPACT_ATOMS: atom_id res chain seq x y z
N MET A 1 0.28 9.73 12.43
CA MET A 1 0.98 10.43 13.51
C MET A 1 1.51 11.72 12.93
N THR A 2 1.05 12.87 13.43
CA THR A 2 1.58 14.18 13.04
C THR A 2 2.29 14.71 14.28
N ILE A 3 3.62 14.77 14.24
CA ILE A 3 4.39 15.42 15.31
C ILE A 3 4.09 16.91 15.20
N SER A 4 3.49 17.49 16.25
CA SER A 4 2.98 18.86 16.22
C SER A 4 4.06 19.91 16.46
N LYS A 5 5.12 19.54 17.17
CA LYS A 5 6.25 20.41 17.50
C LYS A 5 7.38 19.59 18.14
N PHE A 6 8.61 19.86 17.73
CA PHE A 6 9.80 19.54 18.49
C PHE A 6 10.23 20.77 19.31
N SER A 7 10.57 20.56 20.57
CA SER A 7 11.21 21.57 21.44
C SER A 7 12.32 20.89 22.24
N VAL A 8 13.34 21.65 22.66
CA VAL A 8 14.45 21.14 23.47
C VAL A 8 13.89 20.48 24.73
N GLY A 9 14.01 19.15 24.81
CA GLY A 9 13.53 18.34 25.93
C GLY A 9 12.05 17.93 25.92
N GLN A 10 11.25 18.27 24.89
CA GLN A 10 9.82 17.89 24.81
C GLN A 10 9.36 17.58 23.37
N VAL A 11 8.71 16.43 23.17
CA VAL A 11 8.06 16.03 21.90
C VAL A 11 6.54 16.17 22.05
N LEU A 12 5.92 17.07 21.28
CA LEU A 12 4.46 17.25 21.29
C LEU A 12 3.80 16.38 20.21
N LEU A 13 3.16 15.30 20.64
CA LEU A 13 2.39 14.38 19.80
C LEU A 13 0.95 14.90 19.62
N ARG A 14 0.48 14.98 18.38
CA ARG A 14 -0.93 15.24 18.08
C ARG A 14 -1.72 13.94 18.17
N ASP A 15 -2.78 13.94 18.98
CA ASP A 15 -3.71 12.83 19.21
C ASP A 15 -3.04 11.51 19.66
N PRO A 16 -2.55 11.43 20.92
CA PRO A 16 -1.86 10.25 21.46
C PRO A 16 -2.77 9.04 21.74
N SER A 17 -4.07 9.13 21.45
CA SER A 17 -5.09 8.13 21.80
C SER A 17 -5.57 7.29 20.61
N ASP A 18 -4.99 7.45 19.42
CA ASP A 18 -5.27 6.58 18.27
C ASP A 18 -4.57 5.22 18.49
N ASP A 19 -5.34 4.12 18.41
CA ASP A 19 -4.87 2.73 18.57
C ASP A 19 -3.68 2.39 17.66
N ASN A 20 -3.52 3.09 16.53
CA ASN A 20 -2.39 2.90 15.62
C ASN A 20 -1.11 3.61 16.05
N VAL A 21 -1.21 4.50 17.04
CA VAL A 21 -0.14 5.43 17.47
C VAL A 21 0.31 5.12 18.89
N THR A 22 -0.53 4.46 19.70
CA THR A 22 -0.22 3.98 21.06
C THR A 22 1.13 3.24 21.18
N PRO A 23 1.46 2.23 20.34
CA PRO A 23 2.73 1.52 20.46
C PRO A 23 3.94 2.41 20.15
N VAL A 24 3.80 3.38 19.23
CA VAL A 24 4.86 4.34 18.89
C VAL A 24 5.09 5.33 20.03
N VAL A 25 4.01 5.78 20.67
CA VAL A 25 4.05 6.70 21.82
C VAL A 25 4.64 6.02 23.06
N GLU A 26 4.34 4.74 23.26
CA GLU A 26 4.85 3.97 24.38
C GLU A 26 6.37 3.69 24.24
N GLU A 27 6.84 3.42 23.02
CA GLU A 27 8.26 3.27 22.74
C GLU A 27 9.04 4.59 22.83
N LEU A 28 8.47 5.69 22.33
CA LEU A 28 8.99 7.05 22.55
C LEU A 28 9.12 7.33 24.05
N ARG A 29 8.07 7.06 24.85
CA ARG A 29 8.08 7.28 26.30
C ARG A 29 9.09 6.40 27.03
N ARG A 30 9.34 5.18 26.55
CA ARG A 30 10.28 4.23 27.15
C ARG A 30 11.73 4.63 26.90
N ARG A 31 12.06 5.07 25.68
CA ARG A 31 13.43 5.41 25.27
C ARG A 31 13.83 6.86 25.53
N LEU A 32 12.88 7.79 25.63
CA LEU A 32 13.12 9.19 26.01
C LEU A 32 13.09 9.45 27.53
N LYS A 33 12.98 8.42 28.37
CA LYS A 33 13.26 8.60 29.80
C LYS A 33 14.71 9.08 29.94
N PRO A 34 14.97 10.24 30.56
CA PRO A 34 16.34 10.69 30.72
C PRO A 34 17.10 9.65 31.53
N MET A 35 18.30 9.33 31.08
CA MET A 35 19.35 8.59 31.81
C MET A 35 19.72 9.25 33.16
N ASN A 36 18.96 10.25 33.63
CA ASN A 36 19.17 10.95 34.89
C ASN A 36 18.42 10.32 36.08
N ALA A 37 17.59 9.29 35.89
CA ALA A 37 16.94 8.60 37.01
C ALA A 37 17.91 7.74 37.86
N ASN A 38 19.15 7.53 37.40
CA ASN A 38 20.18 6.80 38.16
C ASN A 38 21.20 7.71 38.85
N ARG A 39 21.08 9.04 38.74
CA ARG A 39 22.05 9.99 39.32
C ARG A 39 21.59 10.68 40.60
N GLU A 40 20.35 10.49 41.03
CA GLU A 40 19.79 11.12 42.23
C GLU A 40 19.77 10.23 43.48
N ASP A 41 20.18 8.96 43.41
CA ASP A 41 20.13 8.03 44.57
C ASP A 41 21.49 7.81 45.27
N GLN A 42 22.50 8.65 44.99
CA GLN A 42 23.78 8.65 45.74
C GLN A 42 24.28 10.07 46.03
N ARG A 43 23.48 10.84 46.75
CA ARG A 43 23.99 11.98 47.53
C ARG A 43 23.48 11.92 48.94
N GLU A 44 24.09 11.06 49.76
CA GLU A 44 24.27 11.30 51.19
C GLU A 44 25.38 10.36 51.73
N GLU A 45 26.45 10.97 52.25
CA GLU A 45 27.62 10.41 52.98
C GLU A 45 28.60 9.52 52.17
N LYS A 46 29.93 9.74 52.11
CA LYS A 46 30.89 10.19 53.13
C LYS A 46 32.27 10.45 52.47
N ASP A 47 33.04 11.37 53.06
CA ASP A 47 34.46 11.66 52.77
C ASP A 47 35.35 10.41 52.57
N SER A 48 36.16 10.40 51.51
CA SER A 48 37.62 10.19 51.61
C SER A 48 38.32 10.27 50.24
N ASN A 49 39.47 10.93 50.25
CA ASN A 49 40.36 11.28 49.14
C ASN A 49 41.20 10.08 48.65
N VAL A 50 41.12 9.69 47.35
CA VAL A 50 42.23 9.09 46.58
C VAL A 50 42.05 9.39 45.07
N GLN A 51 43.09 9.96 44.48
CA GLN A 51 43.35 10.20 43.06
C GLN A 51 43.59 8.89 42.28
N HIS A 52 42.89 8.62 41.17
CA HIS A 52 43.48 8.11 39.92
C HIS A 52 42.53 8.18 38.71
N ASP A 53 42.95 8.99 37.74
CA ASP A 53 42.85 8.93 36.27
C ASP A 53 41.86 7.98 35.54
N ILE A 54 41.14 8.61 34.60
CA ILE A 54 40.82 8.20 33.22
C ILE A 54 39.96 6.95 33.05
N GLU A 55 38.69 7.17 32.69
CA GLU A 55 38.11 6.65 31.44
C GLU A 55 36.92 7.54 31.05
N THR A 56 37.17 8.39 30.05
CA THR A 56 36.18 9.14 29.28
C THR A 56 35.17 8.16 28.68
N THR A 57 34.00 8.06 29.30
CA THR A 57 32.77 7.56 28.67
C THR A 57 31.97 8.77 28.18
N ASP A 58 32.62 9.62 27.39
CA ASP A 58 31.92 10.47 26.45
C ASP A 58 31.73 9.59 25.20
N GLU A 59 30.82 8.61 25.29
CA GLU A 59 30.20 8.08 24.08
C GLU A 59 29.49 9.28 23.45
N ASP A 60 29.79 9.58 22.19
CA ASP A 60 29.19 10.63 21.39
C ASP A 60 27.66 10.62 21.56
N GLU A 61 27.15 11.39 22.53
CA GLU A 61 25.74 11.38 22.86
C GLU A 61 25.05 12.31 21.86
N SER A 62 24.57 11.71 20.77
CA SER A 62 23.78 12.35 19.73
C SER A 62 22.76 13.31 20.38
N PRO A 63 22.62 14.56 19.89
CA PRO A 63 21.68 15.53 20.43
C PRO A 63 20.28 14.95 20.65
N PHE A 64 19.60 15.40 21.71
CA PHE A 64 18.28 14.90 22.11
C PHE A 64 17.27 14.90 20.95
N GLU A 65 17.36 15.87 20.05
CA GLU A 65 16.57 15.96 18.82
C GLU A 65 16.78 14.78 17.86
N PHE A 66 18.02 14.32 17.65
CA PHE A 66 18.33 13.20 16.75
C PHE A 66 17.95 11.88 17.36
N ARG A 67 18.17 11.72 18.67
CA ARG A 67 17.69 10.54 19.39
C ARG A 67 16.17 10.44 19.39
N ALA A 68 15.47 11.56 19.52
CA ALA A 68 14.02 11.59 19.45
C ALA A 68 13.50 11.31 18.02
N LEU A 69 14.19 11.84 16.99
CA LEU A 69 13.89 11.61 15.59
C LEU A 69 14.14 10.14 15.20
N GLU A 70 15.28 9.58 15.59
CA GLU A 70 15.65 8.17 15.38
C GLU A 70 14.59 7.25 15.98
N VAL A 71 14.24 7.44 17.25
CA VAL A 71 13.22 6.59 17.90
C VAL A 71 11.85 6.72 17.21
N ALA A 72 11.49 7.91 16.74
CA ALA A 72 10.25 8.11 15.99
C ALA A 72 10.27 7.42 14.63
N LEU A 73 11.36 7.57 13.86
CA LEU A 73 11.55 6.94 12.55
C LEU A 73 11.63 5.42 12.67
N GLU A 74 12.40 4.88 13.64
CA GLU A 74 12.48 3.45 13.94
C GLU A 74 11.10 2.86 14.20
N ALA A 75 10.29 3.54 15.02
CA ALA A 75 8.95 3.08 15.36
C ALA A 75 8.00 3.13 14.14
N ILE A 76 8.07 4.19 13.33
CA ILE A 76 7.24 4.31 12.11
C ILE A 76 7.65 3.26 11.07
N CYS A 77 8.94 3.10 10.81
CA CYS A 77 9.46 2.12 9.86
C CYS A 77 9.12 0.69 10.30
N SER A 78 9.33 0.38 11.57
CA SER A 78 8.96 -0.92 12.16
C SER A 78 7.45 -1.18 12.06
N TYR A 79 6.62 -0.18 12.34
CA TYR A 79 5.17 -0.29 12.20
C TYR A 79 4.75 -0.55 10.74
N LEU A 80 5.30 0.21 9.78
CA LEU A 80 4.95 0.06 8.37
C LEU A 80 5.44 -1.29 7.81
N ALA A 81 6.64 -1.73 8.19
CA ALA A 81 7.19 -3.02 7.83
C ALA A 81 6.34 -4.18 8.40
N ALA A 82 5.97 -4.13 9.67
CA ALA A 82 5.10 -5.13 10.30
C ALA A 82 3.73 -5.21 9.61
N ARG A 83 3.10 -4.06 9.32
CA ARG A 83 1.83 -4.02 8.58
C ARG A 83 1.95 -4.56 7.15
N THR A 84 3.09 -4.34 6.50
CA THR A 84 3.37 -4.87 5.16
C THR A 84 3.48 -6.40 5.21
N LEU A 85 4.18 -6.94 6.21
CA LEU A 85 4.32 -8.38 6.41
C LEU A 85 2.99 -9.07 6.77
N GLU A 86 2.19 -8.47 7.65
CA GLU A 86 0.84 -8.96 7.96
C GLU A 86 -0.05 -9.02 6.71
N LEU A 87 0.05 -8.01 5.85
CA LEU A 87 -0.71 -7.97 4.61
C LEU A 87 -0.20 -9.04 3.63
N GLU A 88 1.12 -9.15 3.45
CA GLU A 88 1.76 -10.15 2.60
C GLU A 88 1.34 -11.58 2.97
N THR A 89 1.42 -11.92 4.26
CA THR A 89 1.02 -13.23 4.80
C THR A 89 -0.48 -13.51 4.64
N ALA A 90 -1.32 -12.48 4.51
CA ALA A 90 -2.75 -12.63 4.24
C ALA A 90 -3.11 -12.69 2.76
N VAL A 91 -2.33 -12.02 1.89
CA VAL A 91 -2.56 -11.90 0.45
C VAL A 91 -2.25 -13.20 -0.28
N TYR A 92 -1.06 -13.78 -0.08
CA TYR A 92 -0.67 -15.01 -0.78
C TYR A 92 -1.68 -16.16 -0.65
N PRO A 93 -2.14 -16.55 0.56
CA PRO A 93 -3.14 -17.62 0.68
C PRO A 93 -4.52 -17.22 0.14
N ALA A 94 -4.88 -15.93 0.15
CA ALA A 94 -6.15 -15.48 -0.40
C ALA A 94 -6.16 -15.58 -1.94
N LEU A 95 -5.04 -15.27 -2.58
CA LEU A 95 -4.87 -15.39 -4.03
C LEU A 95 -4.85 -16.86 -4.46
N ASP A 96 -4.11 -17.72 -3.75
CA ASP A 96 -4.10 -19.17 -4.02
C ASP A 96 -5.50 -19.78 -3.92
N MET A 97 -6.25 -19.41 -2.87
CA MET A 97 -7.63 -19.88 -2.70
C MET A 97 -8.58 -19.35 -3.80
N LEU A 98 -8.35 -18.14 -4.31
CA LEU A 98 -9.11 -17.59 -5.44
C LEU A 98 -8.79 -18.33 -6.74
N THR A 99 -7.52 -18.62 -6.99
CA THR A 99 -7.05 -19.39 -8.15
C THR A 99 -7.56 -20.83 -8.13
N SER A 100 -7.62 -21.47 -6.95
CA SER A 100 -8.20 -22.81 -6.80
C SER A 100 -9.71 -22.82 -6.99
N LYS A 101 -10.42 -21.82 -6.45
CA LYS A 101 -11.87 -21.73 -6.53
C LYS A 101 -12.34 -20.29 -6.68
N ILE A 102 -12.79 -19.96 -7.89
CA ILE A 102 -13.43 -18.67 -8.18
C ILE A 102 -14.80 -18.64 -7.49
N SER A 103 -14.91 -17.85 -6.43
CA SER A 103 -16.16 -17.64 -5.69
C SER A 103 -16.30 -16.20 -5.27
N SER A 104 -17.54 -15.71 -5.13
CA SER A 104 -17.82 -14.34 -4.66
C SER A 104 -17.11 -14.03 -3.34
N ARG A 105 -17.14 -14.98 -2.39
CA ARG A 105 -16.45 -14.86 -1.10
C ARG A 105 -14.93 -14.65 -1.25
N ASN A 106 -14.29 -15.38 -2.16
CA ASN A 106 -12.84 -15.30 -2.36
C ASN A 106 -12.47 -14.00 -3.08
N LEU A 107 -13.27 -13.59 -4.08
CA LEU A 107 -13.13 -12.30 -4.76
C LEU A 107 -13.26 -11.14 -3.78
N ASP A 108 -14.25 -11.18 -2.89
CA ASP A 108 -14.46 -10.13 -1.90
C ASP A 108 -13.32 -10.06 -0.87
N ARG A 109 -12.76 -11.22 -0.50
CA ARG A 109 -11.57 -11.27 0.36
C ARG A 109 -10.36 -10.61 -0.31
N VAL A 110 -10.08 -10.94 -1.58
CA VAL A 110 -8.98 -10.35 -2.35
C VAL A 110 -9.21 -8.85 -2.57
N ARG A 111 -10.44 -8.41 -2.87
CA ARG A 111 -10.77 -6.98 -2.97
C ARG A 111 -10.53 -6.23 -1.66
N LYS A 112 -10.90 -6.81 -0.51
CA LYS A 112 -10.65 -6.20 0.80
C LYS A 112 -9.15 -6.05 1.06
N LEU A 113 -8.36 -7.08 0.76
CA LEU A 113 -6.91 -7.05 0.89
C LEU A 113 -6.27 -6.04 -0.07
N LYS A 114 -6.74 -5.96 -1.32
CA LYS A 114 -6.31 -4.96 -2.30
C LYS A 114 -6.57 -3.53 -1.80
N SER A 115 -7.76 -3.27 -1.25
CA SER A 115 -8.08 -1.97 -0.63
C SER A 115 -7.16 -1.64 0.55
N GLN A 116 -6.88 -2.62 1.42
CA GLN A 116 -5.94 -2.45 2.53
C GLN A 116 -4.53 -2.15 2.03
N MET A 117 -4.08 -2.84 1.00
CA MET A 117 -2.79 -2.62 0.33
C MET A 117 -2.69 -1.22 -0.24
N THR A 118 -3.65 -0.77 -1.05
CA THR A 118 -3.64 0.58 -1.65
C THR A 118 -3.52 1.67 -0.58
N ARG A 119 -4.25 1.52 0.53
CA ARG A 119 -4.16 2.47 1.65
C ARG A 119 -2.79 2.42 2.35
N LEU A 120 -2.21 1.23 2.53
CA LEU A 120 -0.89 1.10 3.15
C LEU A 120 0.20 1.66 2.22
N THR A 121 0.17 1.35 0.93
CA THR A 121 1.08 1.90 -0.08
C THR A 121 1.04 3.43 -0.07
N ALA A 122 -0.14 4.05 -0.05
CA ALA A 122 -0.25 5.50 0.02
C ALA A 122 0.36 6.10 1.30
N ARG A 123 0.26 5.40 2.44
CA ARG A 123 0.89 5.83 3.70
C ARG A 123 2.41 5.72 3.65
N VAL A 124 2.94 4.61 3.13
CA VAL A 124 4.39 4.39 2.98
C VAL A 124 4.97 5.40 2.00
N GLN A 125 4.29 5.59 0.86
CA GLN A 125 4.68 6.58 -0.14
C GLN A 125 4.76 7.98 0.45
N LYS A 126 3.75 8.40 1.24
CA LYS A 126 3.80 9.71 1.87
C LYS A 126 5.02 9.87 2.80
N VAL A 127 5.33 8.86 3.62
CA VAL A 127 6.51 8.91 4.50
C VAL A 127 7.80 8.95 3.68
N ARG A 128 7.86 8.19 2.59
CA ARG A 128 8.98 8.21 1.64
C ARG A 128 9.17 9.60 1.04
N ASP A 129 8.12 10.18 0.47
CA ASP A 129 8.17 11.46 -0.23
C ASP A 129 8.59 12.60 0.72
N GLU A 130 8.11 12.60 1.97
CA GLU A 130 8.48 13.61 2.98
C GLU A 130 9.93 13.43 3.45
N LEU A 131 10.43 12.20 3.50
CA LEU A 131 11.82 11.90 3.85
C LEU A 131 12.79 12.22 2.71
N GLU A 132 12.39 11.98 1.46
CA GLU A 132 13.11 12.38 0.25
C GLU A 132 13.24 13.91 0.19
N GLN A 133 12.12 14.62 0.41
CA GLN A 133 12.13 16.08 0.43
C GLN A 133 13.03 16.65 1.54
N LEU A 134 13.05 16.04 2.72
CA LEU A 134 13.93 16.47 3.82
C LEU A 134 15.40 16.20 3.50
N LEU A 135 15.71 15.10 2.82
CA LEU A 135 17.08 14.76 2.42
C LEU A 135 17.60 15.67 1.29
N ASP A 136 16.71 16.15 0.41
CA ASP A 136 17.06 16.99 -0.74
C ASP A 136 17.34 18.46 -0.37
N ASP A 137 16.93 18.94 0.82
CA ASP A 137 17.05 20.34 1.24
C ASP A 137 17.90 20.50 2.52
N ASP A 138 19.16 20.90 2.32
CA ASP A 138 20.14 21.16 3.40
C ASP A 138 19.65 22.22 4.41
N ASP A 139 18.84 23.20 3.98
CA ASP A 139 18.29 24.23 4.88
C ASP A 139 17.24 23.64 5.83
N ASP A 140 16.38 22.73 5.34
CA ASP A 140 15.40 21.99 6.16
C ASP A 140 16.10 21.02 7.13
N MET A 141 17.20 20.39 6.70
CA MET A 141 18.05 19.56 7.59
C MET A 141 18.70 20.41 8.69
N ALA A 142 19.21 21.58 8.35
CA ALA A 142 19.81 22.51 9.33
C ALA A 142 18.79 23.02 10.36
N ASP A 143 17.52 23.18 9.99
CA ASP A 143 16.47 23.65 10.90
C ASP A 143 16.07 22.63 11.99
N LEU A 144 16.44 21.35 11.82
CA LEU A 144 16.24 20.29 12.82
C LEU A 144 17.20 20.40 14.03
N TYR A 145 18.28 21.19 13.93
CA TYR A 145 19.26 21.46 14.99
C TYR A 145 18.73 22.44 16.07
N LEU A 146 17.74 22.00 16.83
CA LEU A 146 17.03 22.85 17.79
C LEU A 146 17.86 23.22 19.03
N SER A 147 18.74 22.34 19.51
CA SER A 147 19.58 22.60 20.69
C SER A 147 20.53 23.78 20.45
N ARG A 148 21.04 23.92 19.23
CA ARG A 148 21.93 25.01 18.81
C ARG A 148 21.17 26.34 18.63
N LYS A 149 19.97 26.30 18.05
CA LYS A 149 19.11 27.48 17.87
C LYS A 149 18.69 28.12 19.21
N LEU A 150 18.54 27.30 20.26
CA LEU A 150 18.28 27.79 21.62
C LEU A 150 19.55 28.32 22.31
N ALA A 151 20.71 27.68 22.10
CA ALA A 151 21.99 28.13 22.66
C ALA A 151 22.47 29.48 22.08
N GLY A 152 22.23 29.72 20.78
CA GLY A 152 22.47 31.02 20.14
C GLY A 152 21.52 32.14 20.58
N ALA A 153 20.43 31.82 21.28
CA ALA A 153 19.47 32.78 21.83
C ALA A 153 19.71 33.12 23.31
N SER A 154 20.75 32.56 23.94
CA SER A 154 21.13 32.92 25.31
C SER A 154 21.88 34.26 25.32
N PRO A 155 21.46 35.28 26.12
CA PRO A 155 22.18 36.53 26.21
C PRO A 155 23.46 36.29 27.00
N VAL A 156 24.58 36.04 26.31
CA VAL A 156 25.89 36.23 26.91
C VAL A 156 25.99 37.69 27.30
N SER A 157 25.95 37.90 28.61
CA SER A 157 26.22 39.17 29.27
C SER A 157 27.63 39.62 28.88
N GLY A 158 27.71 40.47 27.87
CA GLY A 158 28.94 40.96 27.27
C GLY A 158 28.65 42.21 26.46
N SER A 159 28.33 43.30 27.17
CA SER A 159 28.37 44.71 26.73
C SER A 159 28.37 44.97 25.21
N GLY A 160 27.18 45.12 24.64
CA GLY A 160 27.00 45.68 23.30
C GLY A 160 25.52 45.81 22.97
N ALA A 161 24.94 46.97 23.20
CA ALA A 161 23.53 47.24 22.97
C ALA A 161 23.14 47.04 21.49
N ALA A 162 22.57 45.88 21.15
CA ALA A 162 21.91 45.65 19.87
C ALA A 162 20.45 46.09 20.00
N SER A 163 20.23 47.36 19.71
CA SER A 163 18.91 47.98 19.68
C SER A 163 18.15 47.54 18.42
N TRP A 164 17.25 46.56 18.56
CA TRP A 164 16.25 46.24 17.56
C TRP A 164 15.16 47.31 17.58
N PHE A 165 15.35 48.39 16.81
CA PHE A 165 14.24 49.29 16.47
C PHE A 165 13.68 48.93 15.09
N LEU A 166 12.41 48.54 15.08
CA LEU A 166 11.51 48.72 13.96
C LEU A 166 11.43 50.22 13.60
N ALA A 167 11.77 50.61 12.36
CA ALA A 167 11.16 51.76 11.68
C ALA A 167 11.48 51.82 10.16
N SER A 168 10.44 51.53 9.37
CA SER A 168 9.99 52.15 8.10
C SER A 168 10.85 52.24 6.81
N PRO A 169 10.19 52.24 5.63
CA PRO A 169 10.83 52.03 4.34
C PRO A 169 11.21 53.35 3.67
N THR A 170 12.44 53.45 3.16
CA THR A 170 12.78 54.46 2.15
C THR A 170 13.72 53.92 1.09
N ILE A 171 13.24 54.13 -0.13
CA ILE A 171 13.81 54.00 -1.47
C ILE A 171 15.29 54.42 -1.56
N GLY A 172 16.09 53.57 -2.21
CA GLY A 172 17.26 53.98 -2.99
C GLY A 172 18.63 53.74 -2.36
N SER A 173 19.26 52.61 -2.67
CA SER A 173 20.58 52.53 -3.34
C SER A 173 21.23 51.16 -3.15
N LYS A 174 21.77 50.64 -4.27
CA LYS A 174 22.63 49.47 -4.33
C LYS A 174 23.97 49.81 -3.68
N ILE A 175 24.41 49.03 -2.69
CA ILE A 175 25.83 48.69 -2.47
C ILE A 175 25.85 47.28 -1.88
N SER A 176 26.51 46.41 -2.62
CA SER A 176 26.99 45.10 -2.21
C SER A 176 27.67 45.18 -0.85
N ARG A 177 27.14 44.45 0.13
CA ARG A 177 27.88 44.08 1.34
C ARG A 177 27.98 42.56 1.37
N ALA A 178 28.86 42.08 0.49
CA ALA A 178 29.45 40.76 0.65
C ALA A 178 30.20 40.72 1.97
N SER A 179 30.01 39.61 2.67
CA SER A 179 31.01 38.95 3.51
C SER A 179 31.59 39.77 4.64
N ARG A 180 31.15 39.48 5.87
CA ARG A 180 32.01 39.02 6.97
C ARG A 180 31.21 38.84 8.26
N ALA A 181 31.56 37.76 8.99
CA ALA A 181 30.90 37.12 10.14
C ALA A 181 29.83 36.12 9.68
N SER A 182 30.11 34.82 9.50
CA SER A 182 30.78 33.92 10.46
C SER A 182 31.58 32.83 9.75
N ILE A 183 32.91 32.79 9.94
CA ILE A 183 33.84 31.78 9.36
C ILE A 183 34.45 30.88 10.46
N ALA A 184 33.95 30.93 11.69
CA ALA A 184 34.48 30.13 12.80
C ALA A 184 33.54 29.02 13.31
N THR A 185 32.37 28.82 12.69
CA THR A 185 31.41 27.76 13.06
C THR A 185 31.22 26.68 11.99
N VAL A 186 31.77 26.86 10.77
CA VAL A 186 31.51 25.97 9.61
C VAL A 186 32.08 24.55 9.79
N ARG A 187 33.14 24.35 10.57
CA ARG A 187 33.79 23.03 10.70
C ARG A 187 33.10 22.04 11.64
N GLY A 188 32.17 22.50 12.48
CA GLY A 188 31.28 21.62 13.26
C GLY A 188 29.87 21.59 12.70
N ASP A 189 29.65 22.21 11.54
CA ASP A 189 28.35 22.28 10.87
C ASP A 189 28.21 21.13 9.87
N GLU A 190 29.27 20.87 9.10
CA GLU A 190 29.31 19.78 8.12
C GLU A 190 29.27 18.39 8.78
N ASN A 191 30.07 18.15 9.83
CA ASN A 191 30.14 16.83 10.47
C ASN A 191 28.82 16.41 11.14
N ASP A 192 28.09 17.34 11.76
CA ASP A 192 26.83 17.00 12.41
C ASP A 192 25.76 16.76 11.33
N VAL A 193 25.68 17.63 10.32
CA VAL A 193 24.74 17.48 9.19
C VAL A 193 24.95 16.14 8.48
N GLU A 194 26.20 15.74 8.29
CA GLU A 194 26.57 14.43 7.72
C GLU A 194 26.10 13.25 8.60
N GLU A 195 26.13 13.38 9.94
CA GLU A 195 25.59 12.37 10.87
C GLU A 195 24.06 12.23 10.73
N LEU A 196 23.34 13.35 10.63
CA LEU A 196 21.89 13.36 10.42
C LEU A 196 21.51 12.83 9.04
N GLU A 197 22.27 13.19 8.00
CA GLU A 197 22.08 12.70 6.63
C GLU A 197 22.23 11.17 6.60
N MET A 198 23.30 10.62 7.19
CA MET A 198 23.49 9.17 7.30
C MET A 198 22.32 8.46 8.00
N LEU A 199 21.77 9.06 9.07
CA LEU A 199 20.61 8.53 9.77
C LEU A 199 19.36 8.53 8.88
N LEU A 200 19.06 9.67 8.24
CA LEU A 200 17.90 9.83 7.38
C LEU A 200 17.97 8.93 6.13
N GLU A 201 19.15 8.79 5.51
CA GLU A 201 19.39 7.88 4.39
C GLU A 201 19.10 6.43 4.78
N ALA A 202 19.55 5.98 5.95
CA ALA A 202 19.30 4.61 6.41
C ALA A 202 17.81 4.31 6.53
N TYR A 203 17.03 5.24 7.10
CA TYR A 203 15.57 5.11 7.19
C TYR A 203 14.88 5.27 5.84
N PHE A 204 15.40 6.12 4.94
CA PHE A 204 14.89 6.27 3.58
C PHE A 204 15.01 4.96 2.82
N MET A 205 16.18 4.31 2.87
CA MET A 205 16.40 3.01 2.26
C MET A 205 15.48 1.93 2.85
N GLN A 206 15.21 1.97 4.16
CA GLN A 206 14.28 1.04 4.81
C GLN A 206 12.83 1.23 4.34
N ILE A 207 12.36 2.48 4.25
CA ILE A 207 11.02 2.81 3.79
C ILE A 207 10.86 2.51 2.30
N ASP A 208 11.87 2.85 1.47
CA ASP A 208 11.86 2.55 0.05
C ASP A 208 11.84 1.02 -0.20
N GLY A 209 12.64 0.26 0.56
CA GLY A 209 12.57 -1.21 0.54
C GLY A 209 11.18 -1.74 0.89
N THR A 210 10.48 -1.10 1.83
CA THR A 210 9.09 -1.45 2.19
C THR A 210 8.10 -1.07 1.08
N PHE A 211 8.30 0.09 0.44
CA PHE A 211 7.49 0.55 -0.69
C PHE A 211 7.62 -0.39 -1.90
N ASN A 212 8.84 -0.82 -2.20
CA ASN A 212 9.12 -1.75 -3.29
C ASN A 212 8.44 -3.11 -3.05
N LYS A 213 8.50 -3.66 -1.82
CA LYS A 213 7.76 -4.88 -1.46
C LYS A 213 6.25 -4.74 -1.68
N LEU A 214 5.65 -3.62 -1.26
CA LEU A 214 4.23 -3.37 -1.49
C LEU A 214 3.89 -3.23 -2.97
N THR A 215 4.78 -2.65 -3.77
CA THR A 215 4.61 -2.52 -5.22
C THR A 215 4.63 -3.89 -5.90
N THR A 216 5.58 -4.76 -5.54
CA THR A 216 5.62 -6.15 -6.03
C THR A 216 4.38 -6.94 -5.61
N LEU A 217 3.94 -6.81 -4.36
CA LEU A 217 2.72 -7.47 -3.88
C LEU A 217 1.47 -7.00 -4.64
N ARG A 218 1.43 -5.71 -5.00
CA ARG A 218 0.36 -5.14 -5.80
C ARG A 218 0.33 -5.70 -7.20
N GLU A 219 1.48 -5.75 -7.86
CA GLU A 219 1.61 -6.35 -9.18
C GLU A 219 1.15 -7.82 -9.16
N TYR A 220 1.48 -8.57 -8.11
CA TYR A 220 1.03 -9.96 -7.96
C TYR A 220 -0.50 -10.10 -7.82
N ILE A 221 -1.15 -9.20 -7.06
CA ILE A 221 -2.62 -9.14 -6.97
C ILE A 221 -3.24 -8.80 -8.33
N ASP A 222 -2.71 -7.78 -9.00
CA ASP A 222 -3.24 -7.31 -10.30
C ASP A 222 -3.09 -8.40 -11.38
N ASN A 223 -1.94 -9.08 -11.43
CA ASN A 223 -1.71 -10.24 -12.31
C ASN A 223 -2.69 -11.38 -12.04
N THR A 224 -3.01 -11.65 -10.77
CA THR A 224 -3.99 -12.68 -10.41
C THR A 224 -5.40 -12.26 -10.80
N GLU A 225 -5.76 -10.99 -10.65
CA GLU A 225 -7.07 -10.46 -11.07
C GLU A 225 -7.27 -10.60 -12.58
N ASP A 226 -6.25 -10.29 -13.38
CA ASP A 226 -6.27 -10.47 -14.83
C ASP A 226 -6.41 -11.94 -15.21
N TYR A 227 -5.69 -12.84 -14.55
CA TYR A 227 -5.84 -14.28 -14.74
C TYR A 227 -7.27 -14.76 -14.45
N ILE A 228 -7.87 -14.29 -13.36
CA ILE A 228 -9.23 -14.64 -12.97
C ILE A 228 -10.26 -14.08 -13.96
N ASN A 229 -10.04 -12.87 -14.49
CA ASN A 229 -10.90 -12.30 -15.52
C ASN A 229 -10.86 -13.16 -16.80
N ILE A 230 -9.68 -13.60 -17.24
CA ILE A 230 -9.54 -14.51 -18.38
C ILE A 230 -10.27 -15.84 -18.15
N GLN A 231 -10.14 -16.42 -16.95
CA GLN A 231 -10.85 -17.65 -16.56
C GLN A 231 -12.36 -17.47 -16.56
N LEU A 232 -12.86 -16.36 -16.04
CA LEU A 232 -14.30 -16.05 -16.01
C LEU A 232 -14.86 -15.89 -17.42
N ASP A 233 -14.13 -15.23 -18.31
CA ASP A 233 -14.54 -15.08 -19.70
C ASP A 233 -14.52 -16.41 -20.45
N ASN A 234 -13.56 -17.28 -20.17
CA ASN A 234 -13.57 -18.65 -20.70
C ASN A 234 -14.81 -19.44 -20.22
N HIS A 235 -15.17 -19.37 -18.94
CA HIS A 235 -16.37 -20.01 -18.42
C HIS A 235 -17.66 -19.43 -19.01
N ARG A 236 -17.74 -18.10 -19.19
CA ARG A 236 -18.86 -17.46 -19.88
C ARG A 236 -18.97 -17.96 -21.32
N ASN A 237 -17.85 -18.07 -22.03
CA ASN A 237 -17.81 -18.58 -23.39
C ASN A 237 -18.32 -20.03 -23.47
N GLN A 238 -17.95 -20.89 -22.51
CA GLN A 238 -18.49 -22.25 -22.39
C GLN A 238 -20.00 -22.27 -22.15
N LEU A 239 -20.52 -21.37 -21.31
CA LEU A 239 -21.96 -21.26 -21.06
C LEU A 239 -22.72 -20.83 -22.32
N ILE A 240 -22.22 -19.84 -23.05
CA ILE A 240 -22.82 -19.38 -24.32
C ILE A 240 -22.85 -20.53 -25.34
N GLN A 241 -21.78 -21.32 -25.41
CA GLN A 241 -21.72 -22.50 -26.27
C GLN A 241 -22.77 -23.56 -25.89
N LEU A 242 -22.93 -23.83 -24.59
CA LEU A 242 -23.93 -24.79 -24.10
C LEU A 242 -25.36 -24.29 -24.36
N GLU A 243 -25.60 -22.99 -24.17
CA GLU A 243 -26.88 -22.35 -24.46
C GLU A 243 -27.23 -22.46 -25.96
N LEU A 244 -26.27 -22.21 -26.85
CA LEU A 244 -26.46 -22.37 -28.29
C LEU A 244 -26.85 -23.82 -28.66
N PHE A 245 -26.19 -24.80 -28.03
CA PHE A 245 -26.49 -26.22 -28.24
C PHE A 245 -27.92 -26.57 -27.77
N LEU A 246 -28.31 -26.15 -26.56
CA LEU A 246 -29.65 -26.40 -26.02
C LEU A 246 -30.74 -25.68 -26.83
N SER A 247 -30.49 -24.44 -27.23
CA SER A 247 -31.42 -23.64 -28.04
C SER A 247 -31.65 -24.28 -29.40
N SER A 248 -30.59 -24.68 -30.11
CA SER A 248 -30.69 -25.43 -31.37
C SER A 248 -31.51 -26.72 -31.21
N GLY A 249 -31.25 -27.49 -30.14
CA GLY A 249 -32.00 -28.72 -29.86
C GLY A 249 -33.49 -28.47 -29.58
N THR A 250 -33.80 -27.36 -28.91
CA THR A 250 -35.17 -26.92 -28.62
C THR A 250 -35.91 -26.53 -29.89
N VAL A 251 -35.26 -25.79 -30.80
CA VAL A 251 -35.82 -25.42 -32.11
C VAL A 251 -36.12 -26.67 -32.94
N CYS A 252 -35.17 -27.61 -33.05
CA CYS A 252 -35.38 -28.86 -33.77
C CYS A 252 -36.51 -29.71 -33.16
N SER A 253 -36.56 -29.81 -31.84
CA SER A 253 -37.62 -30.55 -31.13
C SER A 253 -38.99 -29.91 -31.27
N SER A 254 -39.07 -28.57 -31.35
CA SER A 254 -40.31 -27.84 -31.56
C SER A 254 -40.89 -28.11 -32.95
N ILE A 255 -40.04 -28.12 -33.99
CA ILE A 255 -40.45 -28.46 -35.37
C ILE A 255 -40.94 -29.91 -35.44
N TYR A 256 -40.20 -30.85 -34.84
CA TYR A 256 -40.61 -32.25 -34.78
C TYR A 256 -41.94 -32.43 -34.04
N SER A 257 -42.11 -31.77 -32.88
CA SER A 257 -43.33 -31.84 -32.08
C SER A 257 -44.54 -31.27 -32.82
N LEU A 258 -44.36 -30.21 -33.62
CA LEU A 258 -45.42 -29.66 -34.47
C LEU A 258 -45.86 -30.67 -35.54
N ILE A 259 -44.92 -31.32 -36.22
CA ILE A 259 -45.21 -32.35 -37.23
C ILE A 259 -45.91 -33.54 -36.56
N ALA A 260 -45.33 -34.08 -35.49
CA ALA A 260 -45.92 -35.18 -34.73
C ALA A 260 -47.31 -34.83 -34.17
N GLY A 261 -47.53 -33.59 -33.75
CA GLY A 261 -48.81 -33.09 -33.26
C GLY A 261 -49.88 -33.05 -34.35
N ILE A 262 -49.60 -32.44 -35.51
CA ILE A 262 -50.54 -32.37 -36.65
C ILE A 262 -50.98 -33.77 -37.08
N PHE A 263 -50.02 -34.71 -37.20
CA PHE A 263 -50.31 -36.07 -37.65
C PHE A 263 -50.78 -37.01 -36.53
N GLY A 264 -50.60 -36.64 -35.26
CA GLY A 264 -51.10 -37.36 -34.09
C GLY A 264 -52.55 -37.06 -33.75
N MET A 265 -53.17 -36.08 -34.41
CA MET A 265 -54.60 -35.77 -34.26
C MET A 265 -55.46 -36.85 -34.93
N ASN A 266 -56.51 -37.30 -34.23
CA ASN A 266 -57.47 -38.31 -34.71
C ASN A 266 -58.44 -37.74 -35.75
N ILE A 267 -57.92 -37.20 -36.85
CA ILE A 267 -58.71 -36.72 -37.99
C ILE A 267 -58.79 -37.87 -39.02
N PRO A 268 -59.99 -38.23 -39.52
CA PRO A 268 -60.13 -39.29 -40.52
C PRO A 268 -59.55 -38.82 -41.86
N TYR A 269 -58.31 -39.19 -42.13
CA TYR A 269 -57.65 -39.01 -43.43
C TYR A 269 -57.95 -40.18 -44.35
N SER A 270 -58.11 -39.92 -45.65
CA SER A 270 -58.40 -40.93 -46.68
C SER A 270 -57.30 -41.99 -46.87
N TRP A 271 -56.11 -41.80 -46.29
CA TRP A 271 -54.98 -42.75 -46.36
C TRP A 271 -54.92 -43.72 -45.15
N ASN A 272 -55.82 -43.58 -44.17
CA ASN A 272 -55.79 -44.37 -42.94
C ASN A 272 -56.37 -45.80 -43.12
N GLU A 273 -57.18 -46.02 -44.16
CA GLU A 273 -57.84 -47.30 -44.43
C GLU A 273 -56.95 -48.29 -45.21
N GLU A 274 -56.00 -47.80 -46.02
CA GLU A 274 -55.16 -48.64 -46.90
C GLU A 274 -53.64 -48.54 -46.61
N HIS A 275 -53.17 -47.49 -45.91
CA HIS A 275 -51.74 -47.18 -45.76
C HIS A 275 -51.31 -46.80 -44.33
N GLY A 276 -51.59 -47.65 -43.34
CA GLY A 276 -51.20 -47.44 -41.94
C GLY A 276 -49.68 -47.29 -41.66
N TYR A 277 -48.80 -47.58 -42.64
CA TYR A 277 -47.36 -47.32 -42.54
C TYR A 277 -46.97 -45.85 -42.76
N MET A 278 -47.82 -45.04 -43.42
CA MET A 278 -47.48 -43.67 -43.81
C MET A 278 -47.19 -42.77 -42.61
N PHE A 279 -47.94 -42.92 -41.52
CA PHE A 279 -47.67 -42.21 -40.27
C PHE A 279 -46.26 -42.49 -39.72
N LYS A 280 -45.85 -43.77 -39.70
CA LYS A 280 -44.52 -44.17 -39.23
C LYS A 280 -43.41 -43.57 -40.09
N TRP A 281 -43.60 -43.53 -41.42
CA TRP A 281 -42.64 -42.92 -42.34
C TRP A 281 -42.54 -41.41 -42.20
N VAL A 282 -43.66 -40.70 -42.05
CA VAL A 282 -43.67 -39.24 -41.85
C VAL A 282 -42.95 -38.85 -40.56
N VAL A 283 -43.20 -39.58 -39.46
CA VAL A 283 -42.52 -39.35 -38.18
C VAL A 283 -41.03 -39.69 -38.27
N ALA A 284 -40.66 -40.80 -38.94
CA ALA A 284 -39.26 -41.18 -39.11
C ALA A 284 -38.49 -40.17 -39.97
N ILE A 285 -39.03 -39.76 -41.12
CA ILE A 285 -38.40 -38.81 -42.03
C ILE A 285 -38.27 -37.43 -41.38
N SER A 286 -39.31 -36.94 -40.71
CA SER A 286 -39.24 -35.64 -40.01
C SER A 286 -38.23 -35.66 -38.86
N GLY A 287 -38.09 -36.77 -38.13
CA GLY A 287 -37.04 -36.96 -37.13
C GLY A 287 -35.63 -36.91 -37.74
N ILE A 288 -35.41 -37.58 -38.88
CA ILE A 288 -34.13 -37.54 -39.60
C ILE A 288 -33.81 -36.12 -40.08
N ILE A 289 -34.78 -35.42 -40.66
CA ILE A 289 -34.61 -34.02 -41.11
C ILE A 289 -34.23 -33.13 -39.92
N CYS A 290 -34.90 -33.27 -38.78
CA CYS A 290 -34.58 -32.49 -37.58
C CYS A 290 -33.16 -32.79 -37.07
N ALA A 291 -32.74 -34.05 -37.07
CA ALA A 291 -31.37 -34.43 -36.69
C ALA A 291 -30.32 -33.85 -37.65
N VAL A 292 -30.58 -33.87 -38.96
CA VAL A 292 -29.69 -33.28 -39.97
C VAL A 292 -29.60 -31.76 -39.78
N LEU A 293 -30.74 -31.08 -39.59
CA LEU A 293 -30.76 -29.64 -39.32
C LEU A 293 -29.97 -29.29 -38.06
N PHE A 294 -30.11 -30.07 -36.99
CA PHE A 294 -29.34 -29.89 -35.77
C PHE A 294 -27.83 -30.00 -36.02
N ILE A 295 -27.39 -31.05 -36.74
CA ILE A 295 -25.97 -31.24 -37.10
C ILE A 295 -25.46 -30.09 -37.97
N LEU A 296 -26.26 -29.61 -38.94
CA LEU A 296 -25.89 -28.48 -39.79
C LEU A 296 -25.72 -27.19 -38.99
N ILE A 297 -26.61 -26.90 -38.04
CA ILE A 297 -26.52 -25.73 -37.17
C ILE A 297 -25.24 -25.79 -36.32
N ILE A 298 -24.94 -26.94 -35.70
CA ILE A 298 -23.73 -27.12 -34.90
C ILE A 298 -22.47 -27.02 -35.75
N SER A 299 -22.47 -27.62 -36.95
CA SER A 299 -21.35 -27.56 -37.89
C SER A 299 -21.09 -26.12 -38.37
N TYR A 300 -22.15 -25.37 -38.67
CA TYR A 300 -22.06 -23.95 -39.02
C TYR A 300 -21.48 -23.12 -37.85
N ALA A 301 -21.92 -23.37 -36.62
CA ALA A 301 -21.43 -22.68 -35.42
C ALA A 301 -19.95 -22.97 -35.14
N ARG A 302 -19.51 -24.22 -35.36
CA ARG A 302 -18.08 -24.63 -35.30
C ARG A 302 -17.26 -23.95 -36.38
N PHE A 303 -17.73 -23.96 -37.63
CA PHE A 303 -16.99 -23.36 -38.75
C PHE A 303 -16.78 -21.86 -38.59
N LYS A 304 -17.76 -21.15 -38.01
CA LYS A 304 -17.65 -19.72 -37.74
C LYS A 304 -16.79 -19.36 -36.51
N GLY A 305 -16.24 -20.36 -35.80
CA GLY A 305 -15.40 -20.14 -34.62
C GLY A 305 -16.14 -19.62 -33.39
N LEU A 306 -17.48 -19.64 -33.37
CA LEU A 306 -18.26 -19.30 -32.16
C LEU A 306 -18.19 -20.39 -31.10
N VAL A 307 -17.92 -21.62 -31.53
CA VAL A 307 -17.74 -22.78 -30.68
C VAL A 307 -16.25 -23.06 -30.71
N GLY A 308 -15.59 -22.91 -29.55
CA GLY A 308 -14.14 -23.05 -29.43
C GLY A 308 -13.64 -24.31 -30.13
N SER A 309 -12.54 -24.15 -30.88
CA SER A 309 -11.69 -25.28 -31.26
C SER A 309 -11.12 -25.97 -30.02
#